data_AF-A0A1Y6CF24-F1
#
_entry.id   AF-A0A1Y6CF24-F1
#
_cell.length_a   1.000
_cell.length_b   1.000
_cell.length_c   1.000
_cell.angle_alpha   90.00
_cell.angle_beta   90.00
_cell.angle_gamma   90.00
#
_symmetry.space_group_name_H-M   'P 1'
#
loop_
_entity.id
_entity.type
_entity.pdbx_description
1 polymer ?
#
loop_
_entity_poly.entity_id
_entity_poly.type
_entity_poly.pdbx_seq_one_letter_code
_entity_poly.pdbx_strand_id
1 'polypeptide(L)'
;MNLDELAEEYSEAIDAEDKNSAHHRINEITRAVASNFPRDNPEKLAWFTAALQDKRKKWFVAKVMSKVNPIPKSLLQDLVLASMLEPNPSSNKFLVLPCVKTFGKEIVKEAMLKYSAHPQVVENDGYNKVAYWVGLRNA
;
A
#
# COMPACT_ATOMS: atom_id res chain seq x y z
N MET A 1 -14.33 10.00 -11.29
CA MET A 1 -13.10 10.40 -10.58
C MET A 1 -11.93 9.86 -11.39
N ASN A 2 -11.03 10.74 -11.83
CA ASN A 2 -9.84 10.31 -12.56
C ASN A 2 -8.74 10.00 -11.54
N LEU A 3 -8.40 8.72 -11.37
CA LEU A 3 -7.42 8.29 -10.37
C LEU A 3 -5.99 8.59 -10.79
N ASP A 4 -5.70 8.66 -12.09
CA ASP A 4 -4.36 8.99 -12.59
C ASP A 4 -4.01 10.45 -12.30
N GLU A 5 -4.92 11.39 -12.61
CA GLU A 5 -4.76 12.81 -12.26
C GLU A 5 -4.55 12.99 -10.75
N LEU A 6 -5.37 12.35 -9.91
CA LEU A 6 -5.25 12.47 -8.45
C LEU A 6 -3.94 11.87 -7.90
N ALA A 7 -3.41 10.81 -8.52
CA ALA A 7 -2.13 10.23 -8.14
C ALA A 7 -0.94 11.11 -8.57
N GLU A 8 -1.07 11.80 -9.70
CA GLU A 8 -0.11 12.80 -10.16
C GLU A 8 -0.10 14.02 -9.23
N GLU A 9 -1.27 14.61 -8.94
CA GLU A 9 -1.40 15.71 -7.98
C GLU A 9 -0.88 15.33 -6.58
N TYR A 10 -1.11 14.08 -6.15
CA TYR A 10 -0.54 13.57 -4.90
C TYR A 10 0.99 13.56 -4.95
N SER A 11 1.58 13.16 -6.08
CA SER A 11 3.04 13.09 -6.26
C SER A 11 3.65 14.49 -6.26
N GLU A 12 3.03 15.43 -6.99
CA GLU A 12 3.43 16.85 -6.98
C GLU A 12 3.36 17.46 -5.59
N ALA A 13 2.30 17.17 -4.82
CA ALA A 13 2.17 17.65 -3.46
C ALA A 13 3.23 17.07 -2.52
N ILE A 14 3.69 15.84 -2.74
CA ILE A 14 4.80 15.25 -1.95
C ILE A 14 6.12 16.00 -2.23
N ASP A 15 6.35 16.37 -3.48
CA ASP A 15 7.58 17.03 -3.93
C ASP A 15 7.59 18.55 -3.66
N ALA A 16 6.44 19.15 -3.36
CA ALA A 16 6.30 20.58 -3.09
C ALA A 16 7.16 21.08 -1.90
N GLU A 17 7.71 22.28 -2.03
CA GLU A 17 8.55 22.92 -1.02
C GLU A 17 7.74 23.35 0.21
N ASP A 18 6.57 23.95 0.01
CA ASP A 18 5.66 24.34 1.09
C ASP A 18 4.98 23.10 1.68
N LYS A 19 5.55 22.60 2.79
CA LYS A 19 5.06 21.39 3.46
C LYS A 19 3.67 21.55 4.08
N ASN A 20 3.24 22.77 4.40
CA ASN A 20 1.92 22.97 5.02
C ASN A 20 0.82 22.82 3.98
N SER A 21 0.92 23.55 2.86
CA SER A 21 -0.06 23.41 1.76
C SER A 21 -0.05 22.00 1.16
N ALA A 22 1.13 21.40 0.99
CA ALA A 22 1.30 20.00 0.60
C ALA A 22 0.52 19.03 1.50
N HIS A 23 0.65 19.17 2.83
CA HIS A 23 -0.04 18.30 3.77
C HIS A 23 -1.56 18.40 3.65
N HIS A 24 -2.08 19.63 3.53
CA HIS A 24 -3.51 19.86 3.30
C HIS A 24 -3.97 19.22 2.01
N ARG A 25 -3.24 19.42 0.91
CA ARG A 25 -3.59 18.88 -0.41
C ARG A 25 -3.59 17.35 -0.43
N ILE A 26 -2.55 16.73 0.12
CA ILE A 26 -2.46 15.27 0.26
C ILE A 26 -3.67 14.73 1.03
N ASN A 27 -4.03 15.36 2.14
CA ASN A 27 -5.15 14.92 2.95
C ASN A 27 -6.49 15.07 2.24
N GLU A 28 -6.69 16.16 1.49
CA GLU A 28 -7.88 16.40 0.69
C GLU A 28 -8.07 15.32 -0.38
N ILE A 29 -7.06 15.12 -1.23
CA ILE A 29 -7.09 14.14 -2.33
C ILE A 29 -7.37 12.74 -1.76
N THR A 30 -6.58 12.32 -0.77
CA THR A 30 -6.67 10.95 -0.24
C THR A 30 -7.96 10.71 0.54
N ARG A 31 -8.54 11.74 1.16
CA ARG A 31 -9.87 11.66 1.78
C ARG A 31 -10.98 11.55 0.74
N ALA A 32 -10.92 12.32 -0.34
CA ALA A 32 -11.89 12.26 -1.42
C ALA A 32 -11.94 10.86 -2.05
N VAL A 33 -10.78 10.25 -2.32
CA VAL A 33 -10.69 8.87 -2.84
C VAL A 33 -11.19 7.86 -1.82
N ALA A 34 -10.79 7.97 -0.55
CA ALA A 34 -11.24 7.05 0.50
C ALA A 34 -12.77 7.11 0.72
N SER A 35 -13.39 8.28 0.65
CA SER A 35 -14.83 8.46 0.78
C SER A 35 -15.63 7.90 -0.40
N ASN A 36 -15.02 7.84 -1.58
CA ASN A 36 -15.62 7.29 -2.80
C ASN A 36 -15.00 5.93 -3.17
N PHE A 37 -14.40 5.25 -2.20
CA PHE A 37 -13.66 4.03 -2.46
C PHE A 37 -14.60 2.94 -3.02
N PRO A 38 -14.24 2.26 -4.13
CA PRO A 38 -15.12 1.30 -4.75
C PRO A 38 -15.37 0.09 -3.84
N ARG A 39 -16.53 -0.56 -4.02
CA ARG A 39 -16.82 -1.85 -3.38
C ARG A 39 -15.77 -2.88 -3.76
N ASP A 40 -15.55 -3.85 -2.86
CA ASP A 40 -14.63 -4.97 -3.07
C ASP A 40 -15.03 -5.79 -4.30
N ASN A 41 -14.40 -5.48 -5.43
CA ASN A 41 -14.62 -6.08 -6.73
C ASN A 41 -13.31 -5.92 -7.56
N PRO A 42 -12.72 -7.01 -8.08
CA PRO A 42 -11.45 -6.94 -8.79
C PRO A 42 -11.43 -5.97 -9.97
N GLU A 43 -12.49 -5.90 -10.78
CA GLU A 43 -12.55 -5.01 -11.94
C GLU A 43 -12.55 -3.53 -11.52
N LYS A 44 -13.31 -3.21 -10.46
CA LYS A 44 -13.35 -1.84 -9.91
C LYS A 44 -12.05 -1.45 -9.19
N LEU A 45 -11.27 -2.44 -8.77
CA LEU A 45 -10.01 -2.26 -8.05
C LEU A 45 -8.78 -2.40 -8.95
N ALA A 46 -8.96 -2.71 -10.24
CA ALA A 46 -7.88 -2.96 -11.18
C ALA A 46 -6.86 -1.82 -11.24
N TRP A 47 -7.32 -0.56 -11.14
CA TRP A 47 -6.43 0.60 -11.09
C TRP A 47 -5.52 0.58 -9.86
N PHE A 48 -6.04 0.22 -8.67
CA PHE A 48 -5.25 0.14 -7.45
C PHE A 48 -4.22 -1.00 -7.51
N THR A 49 -4.60 -2.15 -8.05
CA THR A 49 -3.68 -3.28 -8.30
C THR A 49 -2.54 -2.86 -9.23
N ALA A 50 -2.85 -2.20 -10.35
CA ALA A 50 -1.83 -1.69 -11.27
C ALA A 50 -0.94 -0.62 -10.61
N ALA A 51 -1.53 0.31 -9.88
CA ALA A 51 -0.82 1.38 -9.18
C ALA A 51 0.14 0.85 -8.09
N LEU A 52 -0.16 -0.29 -7.46
CA LEU A 52 0.73 -0.92 -6.47
C LEU A 52 2.02 -1.48 -7.08
N GLN A 53 2.04 -1.76 -8.38
CA GLN A 53 3.23 -2.21 -9.11
C GLN A 53 4.11 -1.03 -9.57
N ASP A 54 3.56 0.18 -9.60
CA ASP A 54 4.28 1.40 -9.98
C ASP A 54 5.10 1.97 -8.80
N LYS A 55 6.33 2.42 -9.10
CA LYS A 55 7.27 2.91 -8.08
C LYS A 55 6.78 4.14 -7.32
N ARG A 56 5.98 5.01 -7.95
CA ARG A 56 5.45 6.24 -7.36
C ARG A 56 4.00 6.08 -6.92
N LYS A 57 3.11 5.57 -7.79
CA LYS A 57 1.66 5.49 -7.52
C LYS A 57 1.33 4.57 -6.33
N LYS A 58 2.18 3.60 -6.00
CA LYS A 58 1.96 2.74 -4.81
C LYS A 58 1.87 3.53 -3.51
N TRP A 59 2.55 4.68 -3.40
CA TRP A 59 2.52 5.52 -2.21
C TRP A 59 1.19 6.26 -2.05
N PHE A 60 0.60 6.65 -3.18
CA PHE A 60 -0.77 7.15 -3.20
C PHE A 60 -1.74 6.07 -2.70
N VAL A 61 -1.63 4.84 -3.21
CA VAL A 61 -2.47 3.72 -2.74
C VAL A 61 -2.27 3.47 -1.24
N ALA A 62 -1.03 3.42 -0.75
CA ALA A 62 -0.73 3.24 0.68
C ALA A 62 -1.39 4.33 1.54
N LYS A 63 -1.37 5.59 1.07
CA LYS A 63 -1.98 6.72 1.78
C LYS A 63 -3.52 6.66 1.76
N VAL A 64 -4.13 6.19 0.67
CA VAL A 64 -5.57 5.93 0.61
C VAL A 64 -5.93 4.77 1.55
N MET A 65 -5.17 3.67 1.54
CA MET A 65 -5.38 2.51 2.41
C MET A 65 -5.21 2.84 3.89
N SER A 66 -4.46 3.88 4.26
CA SER A 66 -4.41 4.34 5.64
C SER A 66 -5.73 4.96 6.13
N LYS A 67 -6.64 5.31 5.20
CA LYS A 67 -7.96 5.91 5.47
C LYS A 67 -9.13 4.95 5.21
N VAL A 68 -8.90 3.89 4.42
CA VAL A 68 -9.90 2.86 4.12
C VAL A 68 -9.82 1.74 5.15
N ASN A 69 -10.92 1.46 5.84
CA ASN A 69 -11.03 0.34 6.78
C ASN A 69 -12.48 -0.19 6.78
N PRO A 70 -12.72 -1.48 6.49
CA PRO A 70 -11.74 -2.53 6.21
C PRO A 70 -11.05 -2.39 4.84
N ILE A 71 -9.83 -2.92 4.73
CA ILE A 71 -9.15 -3.13 3.44
C ILE A 71 -9.94 -4.17 2.61
N PRO A 72 -10.14 -3.96 1.30
CA PRO A 72 -10.78 -4.96 0.42
C PRO A 72 -9.96 -6.24 0.34
N LYS A 73 -10.63 -7.40 0.36
CA LYS A 73 -9.95 -8.71 0.23
C LYS A 73 -9.24 -8.82 -1.11
N SER A 74 -9.80 -8.24 -2.17
CA SER A 74 -9.20 -8.28 -3.51
C SER A 74 -7.84 -7.59 -3.58
N LEU A 75 -7.51 -6.66 -2.67
CA LEU A 75 -6.22 -5.95 -2.66
C LEU A 75 -5.19 -6.55 -1.70
N LEU A 76 -5.56 -7.54 -0.88
CA LEU A 76 -4.66 -8.10 0.13
C LEU A 76 -3.36 -8.60 -0.49
N GLN A 77 -3.45 -9.40 -1.55
CA GLN A 77 -2.28 -10.01 -2.17
C GLN A 77 -1.35 -8.96 -2.79
N ASP A 78 -1.91 -7.97 -3.50
CA ASP A 78 -1.14 -6.91 -4.15
C ASP A 78 -0.46 -5.99 -3.12
N LEU A 79 -1.15 -5.63 -2.03
CA LEU A 79 -0.57 -4.82 -0.96
C LEU A 79 0.57 -5.55 -0.25
N VAL A 80 0.40 -6.84 0.04
CA VAL A 80 1.43 -7.66 0.67
C VAL A 80 2.63 -7.83 -0.26
N LEU A 81 2.41 -8.14 -1.54
CA LEU A 81 3.49 -8.24 -2.52
C LEU A 81 4.23 -6.90 -2.67
N ALA A 82 3.52 -5.79 -2.87
CA ALA A 82 4.11 -4.46 -2.96
C ALA A 82 4.93 -4.11 -1.71
N SER A 83 4.47 -4.53 -0.53
CA SER A 83 5.22 -4.35 0.71
C SER A 83 6.52 -5.15 0.73
N MET A 84 6.57 -6.37 0.17
CA MET A 84 7.80 -7.18 0.13
C MET A 84 8.74 -6.77 -1.00
N LEU A 85 8.23 -6.13 -2.05
CA LEU A 85 9.05 -5.58 -3.13
C LEU A 85 9.68 -4.23 -2.78
N GLU A 86 9.21 -3.54 -1.74
CA GLU A 86 9.77 -2.25 -1.31
C GLU A 86 11.20 -2.41 -0.76
N PRO A 87 12.21 -1.76 -1.37
CA PRO A 87 13.59 -1.87 -0.92
C PRO A 87 13.85 -1.25 0.45
N ASN A 88 13.22 -0.10 0.76
CA ASN A 88 13.40 0.63 2.01
C ASN A 88 12.55 0.02 3.14
N PRO A 89 13.17 -0.69 4.11
CA PRO A 89 12.47 -1.43 5.15
C PRO A 89 11.49 -0.59 5.99
N SER A 90 11.80 0.70 6.19
CA SER A 90 10.96 1.61 6.98
C SER A 90 9.66 1.97 6.28
N SER A 91 9.58 1.79 4.96
CA SER A 91 8.42 2.16 4.15
C SER A 91 7.45 1.00 3.94
N ASN A 92 7.90 -0.26 4.04
CA ASN A 92 7.04 -1.45 3.87
C ASN A 92 5.83 -1.42 4.81
N LYS A 93 5.99 -0.84 6.01
CA LYS A 93 4.94 -0.70 7.03
C LYS A 93 3.69 0.02 6.52
N PHE A 94 3.83 0.97 5.61
CA PHE A 94 2.69 1.73 5.08
C PHE A 94 1.79 0.89 4.18
N LEU A 95 2.32 -0.20 3.62
CA LEU A 95 1.58 -1.13 2.76
C LEU A 95 1.04 -2.32 3.56
N VAL A 96 1.83 -2.88 4.50
CA VAL A 96 1.46 -4.11 5.21
C VAL A 96 0.62 -3.89 6.47
N LEU A 97 0.86 -2.82 7.25
CA LEU A 97 0.15 -2.64 8.53
C LEU A 97 -1.37 -2.46 8.38
N PRO A 98 -1.89 -1.77 7.34
CA PRO A 98 -3.33 -1.75 7.10
C PRO A 98 -3.91 -3.15 6.89
N CYS A 99 -3.18 -4.04 6.20
CA CYS A 99 -3.59 -5.43 6.00
C CYS A 99 -3.62 -6.20 7.33
N VAL A 100 -2.61 -6.03 8.18
CA VAL A 100 -2.57 -6.67 9.53
C VAL A 100 -3.74 -6.19 10.39
N LYS A 101 -4.08 -4.90 10.33
CA LYS A 101 -5.21 -4.33 11.06
C LYS A 101 -6.55 -4.91 10.62
N THR A 102 -6.76 -5.15 9.32
CA THR A 102 -8.03 -5.67 8.79
C THR A 102 -8.13 -7.20 8.89
N PHE A 103 -7.06 -7.92 8.58
CA PHE A 103 -7.09 -9.39 8.40
C PHE A 103 -6.39 -10.16 9.52
N GLY A 104 -5.61 -9.49 10.38
CA GLY A 104 -4.78 -10.15 11.37
C GLY A 104 -3.48 -10.72 10.80
N LYS A 105 -2.59 -11.14 11.71
CA LYS A 105 -1.22 -11.55 11.37
C LYS A 105 -1.16 -12.84 10.56
N GLU A 106 -1.97 -13.84 10.91
CA GLU A 106 -1.91 -15.17 10.26
C GLU A 106 -2.31 -15.10 8.78
N ILE A 107 -3.39 -14.39 8.44
CA ILE A 107 -3.81 -14.21 7.04
C ILE A 107 -2.74 -13.44 6.24
N VAL A 108 -2.12 -12.42 6.84
CA VAL A 108 -1.04 -11.66 6.19
C VAL A 108 0.20 -12.53 6.00
N LYS A 109 0.57 -13.36 6.99
CA LYS A 109 1.67 -14.32 6.90
C LYS A 109 1.45 -15.32 5.76
N GLU A 110 0.25 -15.88 5.64
CA GLU A 110 -0.10 -16.78 4.53
C GLU A 110 0.04 -16.08 3.17
N ALA A 111 -0.40 -14.83 3.06
CA ALA A 111 -0.19 -14.03 1.85
C ALA A 111 1.29 -13.77 1.56
N MET A 112 2.11 -13.51 2.59
CA MET A 112 3.56 -13.34 2.43
C MET A 112 4.23 -14.61 1.92
N LEU A 113 3.87 -15.78 2.47
CA LEU A 113 4.47 -17.06 2.09
C LEU A 113 4.27 -17.37 0.60
N LYS A 114 3.12 -17.01 0.02
CA LYS A 114 2.83 -17.21 -1.41
C LYS A 114 3.83 -16.54 -2.34
N TYR A 115 4.43 -15.43 -1.92
CA TYR A 115 5.38 -14.65 -2.72
C TYR A 115 6.81 -14.68 -2.19
N SER A 116 7.09 -15.48 -1.15
CA SER A 116 8.42 -15.57 -0.53
C SER A 116 9.52 -15.99 -1.52
N ALA A 117 9.16 -16.78 -2.54
CA ALA A 117 10.07 -17.22 -3.61
C ALA A 117 10.09 -16.29 -4.84
N HIS A 118 9.37 -15.15 -4.83
CA HIS A 118 9.41 -14.20 -5.95
C HIS A 118 10.83 -13.63 -6.09
N PRO A 119 11.45 -13.60 -7.30
CA PRO A 119 12.86 -13.25 -7.46
C PRO A 119 13.27 -11.94 -6.80
N GLN A 120 12.49 -10.88 -7.00
CA GLN A 120 12.76 -9.57 -6.38
C GLN A 120 12.49 -9.54 -4.87
N VAL A 121 11.62 -10.40 -4.35
CA VAL A 121 11.40 -10.52 -2.90
C VAL A 121 12.62 -11.16 -2.26
N VAL A 122 13.18 -12.19 -2.90
CA VAL A 122 14.43 -12.83 -2.47
C VAL A 122 15.61 -11.86 -2.54
N GLU A 123 15.78 -11.17 -3.67
CA GLU A 123 16.85 -10.17 -3.87
C GLU A 123 16.80 -9.06 -2.82
N ASN A 124 15.59 -8.59 -2.48
CA ASN A 124 15.42 -7.49 -1.53
C ASN A 124 15.38 -7.93 -0.06
N ASP A 125 15.50 -9.23 0.26
CA ASP A 125 15.19 -9.75 1.60
C ASP A 125 13.80 -9.29 2.11
N GLY A 126 12.85 -9.19 1.18
CA GLY A 126 11.55 -8.54 1.38
C GLY A 126 10.70 -9.21 2.45
N TYR A 127 10.74 -10.55 2.50
CA TYR A 127 10.00 -11.33 3.50
C TYR A 127 10.44 -10.95 4.92
N ASN A 128 11.74 -10.96 5.21
CA ASN A 128 12.26 -10.68 6.55
C ASN A 128 12.03 -9.22 6.97
N LYS A 129 12.20 -8.28 6.04
CA LYS A 129 11.90 -6.85 6.25
C LYS A 129 10.44 -6.64 6.63
N VAL A 130 9.51 -7.30 5.94
CA VAL A 130 8.07 -7.20 6.23
C VAL A 130 7.70 -7.97 7.50
N ALA A 131 8.30 -9.13 7.76
CA ALA A 131 8.05 -9.97 8.94
C ALA A 131 8.28 -9.23 10.26
N TYR A 132 9.25 -8.30 10.30
CA TYR A 132 9.45 -7.40 11.43
C TYR A 132 8.19 -6.60 11.76
N TRP A 133 7.56 -5.99 10.76
CA TRP A 133 6.36 -5.15 10.94
C TRP A 133 5.10 -5.96 11.26
N VAL A 134 4.99 -7.18 10.74
CA VAL A 134 3.85 -8.08 11.04
C VAL A 134 3.98 -8.68 12.45
N GLY A 135 5.15 -8.54 13.09
CA GLY A 135 5.42 -9.14 14.40
C GLY A 135 5.58 -10.65 14.31
N LEU A 136 6.21 -11.12 13.23
CA LEU A 136 6.55 -12.53 12.95
C LEU A 136 8.02 -12.84 13.21
N ARG A 137 8.83 -11.81 13.51
CA ARG A 137 10.21 -12.01 13.91
C ARG A 137 10.20 -12.52 15.36
N ASN A 138 10.65 -13.75 15.55
CA ASN A 138 10.90 -14.29 16.89
C ASN A 138 11.90 -13.35 17.59
N ALA A 139 11.60 -12.99 18.85
CA ALA A 139 12.58 -12.41 19.76
C ALA A 139 13.72 -13.41 20.01
#